data_AF-B0DWB4-F1
#
_entry.id   AF-B0DWB4-F1
#
_cell.length_a   1.000
_cell.length_b   1.000
_cell.length_c   1.000
_cell.angle_alpha   90.00
_cell.angle_beta   90.00
_cell.angle_gamma   90.00
#
_symmetry.space_group_name_H-M   'P 1'
#
loop_
_entity.id
_entity.type
_entity.pdbx_description
1 polymer ?
#
loop_
_entity_poly.entity_id
_entity_poly.type
_entity_poly.pdbx_seq_one_letter_code
_entity_poly.pdbx_strand_id
1 'polypeptide(L)'
;MGFWLPDHSVGFYSPVPEVLDKEQIFYFEALSVLSALHHIINTCHPQQSSRILIYTDNDNTVVIFNTMRCLPHYNDILISAADVLIRQVLHLRVLHITGELNHVADAISRKKFALAQQYSPGITISPFSPPQLPLGATKK
;
A
#
# COMPACT_ATOMS: atom_id res chain seq x y z
N MET A 1 -0.86 -9.36 -1.50
CA MET A 1 -0.64 -7.90 -1.47
C MET A 1 0.84 -7.61 -1.60
N GLY A 2 1.22 -6.44 -2.10
CA GLY A 2 2.63 -6.07 -2.22
C GLY A 2 2.84 -4.62 -2.63
N PHE A 3 4.02 -4.11 -2.32
CA PHE A 3 4.48 -2.78 -2.71
C PHE A 3 5.97 -2.82 -3.07
N TRP A 4 6.44 -1.81 -3.79
CA TRP A 4 7.81 -1.76 -4.34
C TRP A 4 8.38 -0.36 -4.18
N LEU A 5 9.66 -0.27 -3.82
CA LEU A 5 10.44 0.96 -3.75
C LEU A 5 11.45 0.95 -4.92
N PRO A 6 11.16 1.67 -6.02
CA PRO A 6 11.98 1.64 -7.23
C PRO A 6 13.44 2.04 -6.98
N ASP A 7 13.65 3.15 -6.28
CA ASP A 7 14.97 3.74 -6.03
C ASP A 7 15.89 2.84 -5.21
N HIS A 8 15.32 1.88 -4.49
CA HIS A 8 16.04 0.96 -3.61
C HIS A 8 16.11 -0.46 -4.18
N SER A 9 15.46 -0.73 -5.31
CA SER A 9 15.32 -2.09 -5.88
C SER A 9 14.86 -3.11 -4.83
N VAL A 10 13.90 -2.74 -3.99
CA VAL A 10 13.31 -3.65 -2.98
C VAL A 10 11.79 -3.75 -3.12
N GLY A 11 11.30 -4.98 -3.08
CA GLY A 11 9.89 -5.32 -3.11
C GLY A 11 9.46 -5.97 -1.80
N PHE A 12 8.20 -5.76 -1.43
CA PHE A 12 7.63 -6.32 -0.22
C PHE A 12 6.34 -7.05 -0.54
N TYR A 13 6.19 -8.28 -0.05
CA TYR A 13 4.99 -9.07 -0.25
C TYR A 13 4.39 -9.54 1.08
N SER A 14 3.07 -9.63 1.12
CA SER A 14 2.35 -10.33 2.18
C SER A 14 1.28 -11.22 1.55
N PRO A 15 1.14 -12.48 2.01
CA PRO A 15 0.07 -13.35 1.55
C PRO A 15 -1.30 -12.73 1.86
N VAL A 16 -2.25 -12.97 0.97
CA VAL A 16 -3.68 -12.69 1.12
C VAL A 16 -4.43 -13.98 0.86
N PRO A 17 -5.68 -14.14 1.35
CA PRO A 17 -6.52 -15.27 0.99
C PRO A 17 -6.60 -15.46 -0.54
N GLU A 18 -6.67 -16.71 -1.01
CA GLU A 18 -6.65 -17.04 -2.44
C GLU A 18 -7.94 -16.64 -3.15
N VAL A 19 -9.06 -16.71 -2.43
CA VAL A 19 -10.38 -16.32 -2.93
C VAL A 19 -10.75 -15.01 -2.29
N LEU A 20 -10.81 -13.97 -3.10
CA LEU A 20 -11.19 -12.62 -2.70
C LEU A 20 -12.36 -12.16 -3.57
N ASP A 21 -13.37 -11.59 -2.94
CA ASP A 21 -14.35 -10.80 -3.66
C ASP A 21 -13.76 -9.41 -4.02
N LYS A 22 -14.51 -8.63 -4.80
CA LYS A 22 -14.06 -7.30 -5.25
C LYS A 22 -13.83 -6.32 -4.09
N GLU A 23 -14.61 -6.41 -3.02
CA GLU A 23 -14.47 -5.51 -1.87
C GLU A 23 -13.22 -5.86 -1.07
N GLN A 24 -12.92 -7.16 -0.92
CA GLN A 24 -11.72 -7.64 -0.28
C GLN A 24 -10.46 -7.32 -1.10
N ILE A 25 -10.51 -7.41 -2.43
CA ILE A 25 -9.41 -6.97 -3.31
C ILE A 25 -9.12 -5.50 -3.04
N PHE A 26 -10.15 -4.65 -3.09
CA PHE A 26 -9.98 -3.21 -2.86
C PHE A 26 -9.49 -2.90 -1.44
N TYR A 27 -9.96 -3.63 -0.44
CA TYR A 27 -9.45 -3.53 0.93
C TYR A 27 -7.94 -3.82 0.99
N PHE A 28 -7.47 -4.88 0.33
CA PHE A 28 -6.06 -5.23 0.31
C PHE A 28 -5.20 -4.26 -0.51
N GLU A 29 -5.75 -3.62 -1.53
CA GLU A 29 -5.09 -2.54 -2.26
C GLU A 29 -4.93 -1.30 -1.38
N ALA A 30 -5.98 -0.89 -0.66
CA ALA A 30 -5.90 0.20 0.31
C ALA A 30 -4.93 -0.12 1.47
N LEU A 31 -4.96 -1.34 1.99
CA LEU A 31 -4.04 -1.80 3.04
C LEU A 31 -2.60 -1.86 2.54
N SER A 32 -2.36 -2.09 1.24
CA SER A 32 -1.03 -2.04 0.64
C SER A 32 -0.44 -0.63 0.70
N VAL A 33 -1.25 0.40 0.42
CA VAL A 33 -0.83 1.81 0.54
C VAL A 33 -0.49 2.17 1.98
N LEU A 34 -1.33 1.78 2.95
CA LEU A 34 -1.03 2.00 4.36
C LEU A 34 0.25 1.26 4.78
N SER A 35 0.45 0.02 4.32
CA SER A 35 1.65 -0.76 4.63
C SER A 35 2.92 -0.09 4.08
N ALA A 36 2.87 0.42 2.85
CA ALA A 36 3.97 1.16 2.24
C ALA A 36 4.28 2.45 3.03
N LEU A 37 3.26 3.18 3.46
CA LEU A 37 3.41 4.38 4.30
C LEU A 37 4.14 4.05 5.62
N HIS A 38 3.67 3.03 6.34
CA HIS A 38 4.32 2.59 7.58
C HIS A 38 5.77 2.16 7.33
N HIS A 39 6.03 1.44 6.24
CA HIS A 39 7.39 1.03 5.88
C HIS A 39 8.31 2.24 5.70
N ILE A 40 7.92 3.21 4.85
CA ILE A 40 8.69 4.42 4.59
C ILE A 40 9.00 5.18 5.88
N ILE A 41 8.03 5.29 6.78
CA ILE A 41 8.20 6.03 8.04
C ILE A 41 9.20 5.31 8.97
N ASN A 42 9.13 3.98 9.01
CA ASN A 42 9.98 3.18 9.89
C ASN A 42 11.40 2.99 9.36
N THR A 43 11.63 3.07 8.04
CA THR A 43 12.95 2.82 7.44
C THR A 43 13.64 4.09 6.98
N CYS A 44 12.91 5.04 6.38
CA CYS A 44 13.50 6.25 5.82
C CYS A 44 13.57 7.40 6.83
N HIS A 45 12.84 7.33 7.95
CA HIS A 45 12.76 8.38 8.97
C HIS A 45 12.63 9.80 8.37
N PRO A 46 11.57 10.06 7.58
CA PRO A 46 11.42 11.32 6.87
C PRO A 46 11.38 12.52 7.83
N GLN A 47 11.95 13.63 7.40
CA GLN A 47 11.91 14.89 8.15
C GLN A 47 10.48 15.43 8.23
N GLN A 48 10.20 16.26 9.23
CA GLN A 48 8.92 16.97 9.32
C GLN A 48 8.62 17.76 8.03
N SER A 49 7.35 17.78 7.64
CA SER A 49 6.85 18.36 6.39
C SER A 49 7.32 17.67 5.10
N SER A 50 7.93 16.48 5.18
CA SER A 50 8.25 15.68 4.00
C SER A 50 6.99 15.27 3.23
N ARG A 51 7.13 15.15 1.91
CA ARG A 51 6.06 14.70 1.01
C ARG A 51 6.33 13.26 0.60
N ILE A 52 5.39 12.37 0.91
CA ILE A 52 5.41 10.98 0.51
C ILE A 52 4.51 10.82 -0.70
N LEU A 53 5.04 10.19 -1.74
CA LEU A 53 4.31 9.88 -2.96
C LEU A 53 4.17 8.37 -3.09
N ILE A 54 2.95 7.88 -3.22
CA ILE A 54 2.65 6.46 -3.45
C ILE A 54 1.88 6.35 -4.76
N TYR A 55 2.33 5.46 -5.64
CA TYR A 55 1.66 5.19 -6.91
C TYR A 55 0.85 3.91 -6.82
N THR A 56 -0.31 3.89 -7.48
CA THR A 56 -1.18 2.70 -7.58
C THR A 56 -1.97 2.78 -8.88
N ASP A 57 -2.37 1.65 -9.42
CA ASP A 57 -3.29 1.54 -10.57
C ASP A 57 -4.76 1.45 -10.15
N ASN A 58 -5.06 1.50 -8.85
CA ASN A 58 -6.43 1.51 -8.36
C ASN A 58 -6.93 2.94 -8.11
N ASP A 59 -7.85 3.40 -8.95
CA ASP A 59 -8.52 4.70 -8.83
C ASP A 59 -9.31 4.89 -7.53
N ASN A 60 -9.99 3.85 -7.05
CA ASN A 60 -10.73 3.93 -5.79
C ASN A 60 -9.75 4.21 -4.64
N THR A 61 -8.57 3.61 -4.64
CA THR A 61 -7.51 3.82 -3.63
C THR A 61 -7.02 5.26 -3.68
N VAL A 62 -6.74 5.78 -4.88
CA VAL A 62 -6.36 7.18 -5.12
C VAL A 62 -7.40 8.13 -4.53
N VAL A 63 -8.68 7.88 -4.80
CA VAL A 63 -9.79 8.72 -4.32
C VAL A 63 -9.87 8.71 -2.80
N ILE A 64 -9.89 7.54 -2.15
CA ILE A 64 -10.12 7.48 -0.70
C ILE A 64 -8.96 8.12 0.09
N PHE A 65 -7.71 7.92 -0.34
CA PHE A 65 -6.54 8.49 0.35
C PHE A 65 -6.37 10.00 0.11
N ASN A 66 -6.74 10.51 -1.08
CA ASN A 66 -6.63 11.94 -1.35
C ASN A 66 -7.81 12.75 -0.79
N THR A 67 -8.98 12.14 -0.63
CA THR A 67 -10.17 12.80 -0.08
C THR A 67 -10.34 12.57 1.42
N MET A 68 -9.68 11.55 1.98
CA MET A 68 -9.90 11.04 3.34
C MET A 68 -11.37 10.69 3.60
N ARG A 69 -12.06 10.18 2.57
CA ARG A 69 -13.46 9.76 2.62
C ARG A 69 -13.59 8.36 2.05
N CYS A 70 -14.23 7.47 2.80
CA CYS A 70 -14.40 6.08 2.39
C CYS A 70 -15.69 5.46 2.95
N LEU A 71 -15.99 4.24 2.50
CA LEU A 71 -17.01 3.40 3.12
C LEU A 71 -16.54 2.90 4.51
N PRO A 72 -17.46 2.53 5.41
CA PRO A 72 -17.14 2.22 6.80
C PRO A 72 -16.03 1.17 7.01
N HIS A 73 -15.94 0.16 6.15
CA HIS A 73 -14.96 -0.92 6.28
C HIS A 73 -13.52 -0.52 5.91
N TYR A 74 -13.31 0.67 5.34
CA TYR A 74 -11.98 1.23 5.11
C TYR A 74 -11.59 2.30 6.15
N ASN A 75 -12.49 2.65 7.07
CA ASN A 75 -12.26 3.73 8.04
C ASN A 75 -11.01 3.47 8.87
N ASP A 76 -10.81 2.24 9.35
CA ASP A 76 -9.66 1.91 10.19
C ASP A 76 -8.34 2.09 9.43
N ILE A 77 -8.33 1.84 8.11
CA ILE A 77 -7.16 2.08 7.25
C ILE A 77 -6.87 3.58 7.19
N LEU A 78 -7.88 4.40 6.88
CA LEU A 78 -7.68 5.85 6.73
C LEU A 78 -7.41 6.55 8.05
N ILE A 79 -8.01 6.10 9.16
CA ILE A 79 -7.72 6.62 10.50
C ILE A 79 -6.26 6.31 10.85
N SER A 80 -5.81 5.07 10.65
CA SER A 80 -4.40 4.71 10.89
C SER A 80 -3.44 5.55 10.02
N ALA A 81 -3.78 5.80 8.76
CA ALA A 81 -3.00 6.69 7.90
C ALA A 81 -2.97 8.12 8.44
N ALA A 82 -4.14 8.68 8.79
CA ALA A 82 -4.28 10.03 9.31
C ALA A 82 -3.49 10.23 10.61
N ASP A 83 -3.60 9.30 11.56
CA ASP A 83 -2.92 9.36 12.86
C ASP A 83 -1.40 9.46 12.68
N VAL A 84 -0.86 8.66 11.76
CA VAL A 84 0.58 8.63 11.50
C VAL A 84 1.02 9.91 10.76
N LEU A 85 0.27 10.37 9.77
CA LEU A 85 0.57 11.60 9.04
C LEU A 85 0.53 12.84 9.94
N ILE A 86 -0.46 12.94 10.84
CA ILE A 86 -0.59 14.03 11.80
C ILE A 86 0.55 13.98 12.81
N ARG A 87 0.81 12.80 13.40
CA ARG A 87 1.85 12.63 14.42
C ARG A 87 3.25 12.98 13.92
N GLN A 88 3.56 12.61 12.69
CA GLN A 88 4.88 12.83 12.07
C GLN A 88 4.96 14.14 11.27
N VAL A 89 3.85 14.87 11.14
CA VAL A 89 3.72 16.08 10.31
C VAL A 89 4.15 15.81 8.87
N LEU A 90 3.53 14.81 8.23
CA LEU A 90 3.85 14.36 6.88
C LEU A 90 2.70 14.63 5.92
N HIS A 91 3.03 14.80 4.65
CA HIS A 91 2.05 14.95 3.58
C HIS A 91 2.07 13.72 2.67
N LEU A 92 0.95 13.01 2.57
CA LEU A 92 0.79 11.92 1.61
C LEU A 92 0.07 12.40 0.36
N ARG A 93 0.53 11.95 -0.80
CA ARG A 93 -0.23 11.95 -2.06
C ARG A 93 -0.22 10.55 -2.65
N VAL A 94 -1.40 10.09 -3.03
CA VAL A 94 -1.55 8.85 -3.78
C VAL A 94 -1.88 9.21 -5.22
N LEU A 95 -1.12 8.71 -6.18
CA LEU A 95 -1.31 9.03 -7.60
C LEU A 95 -1.64 7.78 -8.40
N HIS A 96 -2.53 7.95 -9.37
CA HIS A 96 -2.81 6.91 -10.34
C HIS A 96 -1.63 6.73 -11.30
N ILE A 97 -1.25 5.49 -11.56
CA ILE A 97 -0.42 5.09 -12.70
C ILE A 97 -1.11 3.95 -13.44
N THR A 98 -0.86 3.81 -14.74
CA THR A 98 -1.41 2.69 -15.49
C THR A 98 -0.85 1.37 -14.98
N GLY A 99 -1.61 0.27 -15.11
CA GLY A 99 -1.14 -1.07 -14.75
C GLY A 99 0.15 -1.47 -15.48
N GLU A 100 0.38 -0.93 -16.67
CA GLU A 100 1.64 -1.08 -17.43
C GLU A 100 2.84 -0.47 -16.73
N LEU A 101 2.67 0.58 -15.91
CA LEU A 101 3.73 1.15 -15.09
C LEU A 101 3.81 0.49 -13.71
N ASN A 102 2.75 -0.19 -13.26
CA ASN A 102 2.66 -0.87 -11.98
C ASN A 102 3.02 -2.37 -12.03
N HIS A 103 3.57 -2.84 -13.15
CA HIS A 103 3.78 -4.28 -13.41
C HIS A 103 4.69 -4.98 -12.38
N VAL A 104 5.66 -4.28 -11.79
CA VAL A 104 6.52 -4.86 -10.73
C VAL A 104 5.71 -5.13 -9.47
N ALA A 105 4.92 -4.15 -9.01
CA ALA A 105 4.11 -4.30 -7.81
C ALA A 105 2.98 -5.32 -8.01
N ASP A 106 2.35 -5.37 -9.19
CA ASP A 106 1.35 -6.39 -9.54
C ASP A 106 1.98 -7.80 -9.54
N ALA A 107 3.17 -7.97 -10.12
CA ALA A 107 3.88 -9.25 -10.07
C ALA A 107 4.20 -9.68 -8.62
N ILE A 108 4.67 -8.76 -7.78
CA ILE A 108 4.94 -9.03 -6.35
C ILE A 108 3.65 -9.40 -5.61
N SER A 109 2.56 -8.66 -5.80
CA SER A 109 1.31 -8.84 -5.08
C SER A 109 0.68 -10.22 -5.36
N ARG A 110 0.93 -10.77 -6.56
CA ARG A 110 0.51 -12.09 -7.05
C ARG A 110 1.56 -13.20 -6.83
N LYS A 111 2.63 -12.93 -6.09
CA LYS A 111 3.75 -13.88 -5.83
C LYS A 111 4.47 -14.36 -7.10
N LYS A 112 4.41 -13.61 -8.20
CA LYS A 112 5.13 -13.88 -9.46
C LYS A 112 6.56 -13.29 -9.39
N PHE A 113 7.36 -13.75 -8.44
CA PHE A 113 8.67 -13.15 -8.13
C PHE A 113 9.67 -13.21 -9.28
N ALA A 114 9.69 -14.30 -10.05
CA ALA A 114 10.52 -14.40 -11.24
C ALA A 114 10.17 -13.32 -12.29
N LEU A 115 8.88 -13.03 -12.45
CA LEU A 115 8.41 -11.98 -13.35
C LEU A 115 8.78 -10.59 -12.83
N ALA A 116 8.66 -10.36 -11.52
CA ALA A 116 9.11 -9.11 -10.89
C ALA A 116 10.62 -8.88 -11.10
N GLN A 117 11.44 -9.93 -11.03
CA GLN A 117 12.88 -9.87 -11.33
C GLN A 117 13.19 -9.61 -12.81
N GLN A 118 12.36 -10.10 -13.73
CA GLN A 118 12.51 -9.77 -15.16
C GLN A 118 12.23 -8.29 -15.41
N TYR A 119 11.23 -7.73 -14.75
CA TYR A 119 10.86 -6.32 -14.87
C TYR A 119 11.83 -5.37 -14.15
N SER A 120 12.35 -5.78 -12.99
CA SER A 120 13.33 -5.03 -12.21
C SER A 120 14.50 -5.95 -11.83
N PRO A 121 15.52 -6.06 -12.71
CA PRO A 121 16.70 -6.90 -12.44
C PRO A 121 17.41 -6.46 -11.16
N GLY A 122 17.73 -7.43 -10.30
CA GLY A 122 18.38 -7.17 -9.00
C GLY A 122 17.41 -6.82 -7.86
N ILE A 123 16.10 -6.83 -8.10
CA ILE A 123 15.12 -6.60 -7.03
C ILE A 123 15.24 -7.63 -5.91
N THR A 124 15.35 -7.15 -4.68
CA THR A 124 15.26 -7.99 -3.48
C THR A 124 13.84 -7.99 -2.96
N ILE A 125 13.21 -9.17 -2.88
CA ILE A 125 11.81 -9.30 -2.45
C ILE A 125 11.76 -9.92 -1.06
N SER A 126 11.20 -9.19 -0.10
CA SER A 126 11.12 -9.58 1.31
C SER A 126 9.67 -9.74 1.77
N PRO A 127 9.36 -10.66 2.70
CA PRO A 127 8.05 -10.71 3.31
C PRO A 127 7.86 -9.51 4.26
N PHE A 128 6.61 -9.06 4.42
CA PHE A 128 6.23 -8.12 5.48
C PHE A 128 4.93 -8.55 6.15
N SER A 129 4.66 -8.00 7.34
CA SER A 129 3.37 -8.14 8.01
C SER A 129 2.59 -6.82 7.87
N PRO A 130 1.38 -6.82 7.29
CA PRO A 130 0.59 -5.60 7.18
C PRO A 130 0.14 -5.11 8.56
N PRO A 131 -0.15 -3.80 8.72
CA PRO A 131 -0.74 -3.26 9.94
C PRO A 131 -1.97 -4.05 10.36
N GLN A 132 -1.98 -4.50 11.62
CA GLN A 132 -3.12 -5.20 12.21
C GLN A 132 -4.13 -4.16 12.67
N LEU A 133 -5.19 -3.98 11.88
CA LEU A 133 -6.27 -3.06 12.20
C LEU A 133 -7.36 -3.81 12.97
N PRO A 134 -8.01 -3.17 13.95
CA PRO A 134 -9.23 -3.73 14.49
C PRO A 134 -10.22 -3.83 13.33
N LEU A 135 -10.59 -5.04 12.92
CA LEU A 135 -11.70 -5.22 11.99
C LEU A 135 -12.92 -4.60 12.66
N GLY A 136 -13.37 -3.43 12.16
CA GLY A 136 -14.57 -2.77 12.65
C GLY A 136 -15.66 -3.80 12.94
N ALA A 137 -16.18 -3.78 14.16
CA ALA A 137 -17.07 -4.81 14.69
C ALA A 137 -18.11 -5.24 13.63
N THR A 138 -18.19 -6.54 13.35
CA THR A 138 -19.24 -7.13 12.52
C THR A 138 -20.58 -6.53 12.91
N LYS A 139 -21.28 -5.92 11.95
CA LYS A 139 -22.65 -5.45 12.14
C LYS A 139 -23.45 -6.59 12.78
N LYS A 140 -23.98 -6.33 13.98
CA LYS A 140 -25.02 -7.17 14.59
C LYS A 140 -26.29 -7.10 13.75
#